data_AF-A0A6J1XMB4-F1
#
_entry.id   AF-A0A6J1XMB4-F1
#
_cell.length_a   1.000
_cell.length_b   1.000
_cell.length_c   1.000
_cell.angle_alpha   90.00
_cell.angle_beta   90.00
_cell.angle_gamma   90.00
#
_symmetry.space_group_name_H-M   'P 1'
#
loop_
_entity.id
_entity.type
_entity.pdbx_description
1 polymer ?
#
loop_
_entity_poly.entity_id
_entity_poly.type
_entity_poly.pdbx_seq_one_letter_code
_entity_poly.pdbx_strand_id
1 'polypeptide(L)' 'MSNNMAKIAEARKTVEQLKLEVNIDRMKVSQAAAELLAFCETHAKDDPLVTPVPAAENPFRDKRLFCVLL' A
#
# COMPACT_ATOMS: atom_id res chain seq x y z
N MET A 1 -14.90 -8.46 -42.96
CA MET A 1 -15.21 -9.63 -42.11
C MET A 1 -14.14 -9.93 -41.05
N SER A 2 -12.86 -9.59 -41.25
CA SER A 2 -11.76 -9.82 -40.28
C SER A 2 -11.97 -9.18 -38.88
N ASN A 3 -12.53 -7.96 -38.84
CA ASN A 3 -12.65 -7.18 -37.60
C ASN A 3 -13.63 -7.77 -36.55
N ASN A 4 -14.60 -8.60 -37.00
CA ASN A 4 -15.54 -9.25 -36.09
C ASN A 4 -14.93 -10.45 -35.39
N MET A 5 -14.02 -11.18 -36.06
CA MET A 5 -13.37 -12.35 -35.47
C MET A 5 -12.40 -11.96 -34.34
N ALA A 6 -11.67 -10.85 -34.52
CA ALA A 6 -10.79 -10.30 -33.48
C ALA A 6 -11.58 -9.87 -32.23
N LYS A 7 -12.71 -9.17 -32.40
CA LYS A 7 -13.60 -8.78 -31.30
C LYS A 7 -14.20 -9.98 -30.56
N ILE A 8 -14.56 -11.02 -31.28
CA ILE A 8 -15.08 -12.27 -30.67
C ILE A 8 -13.99 -12.97 -29.85
N ALA A 9 -12.76 -13.02 -30.36
CA ALA A 9 -11.64 -13.61 -29.64
C ALA A 9 -11.30 -12.83 -28.35
N GLU A 10 -11.31 -11.50 -28.43
CA GLU A 10 -11.13 -10.63 -27.27
C GLU A 10 -12.24 -10.82 -26.23
N ALA A 11 -13.51 -10.80 -26.65
CA ALA A 11 -14.64 -11.01 -25.75
C ALA A 11 -14.57 -12.37 -25.04
N ARG A 12 -14.15 -13.43 -25.75
CA ARG A 12 -13.93 -14.75 -25.15
C ARG A 12 -12.83 -14.71 -24.10
N LYS A 13 -11.70 -14.05 -24.38
CA LYS A 13 -10.61 -13.88 -23.41
C LYS A 13 -11.10 -13.16 -22.15
N THR A 14 -11.89 -12.10 -22.30
CA THR A 14 -12.48 -11.38 -21.16
C THR A 14 -13.41 -12.26 -20.35
N VAL A 15 -14.25 -13.07 -21.00
CA VAL A 15 -15.14 -14.01 -20.30
C VAL A 15 -14.36 -15.05 -19.50
N GLU A 16 -13.29 -15.61 -20.08
CA GLU A 16 -12.44 -16.56 -19.34
C GLU A 16 -11.75 -15.90 -18.14
N GLN A 17 -11.32 -14.64 -18.27
CA GLN A 17 -10.77 -13.87 -17.15
C GLN A 17 -11.80 -13.65 -16.04
N LEU A 18 -13.02 -13.23 -16.39
CA LEU A 18 -14.09 -12.99 -15.41
C LEU A 18 -14.49 -14.28 -14.68
N LYS A 19 -14.49 -15.43 -15.38
CA LYS A 19 -14.74 -16.74 -14.73
C LYS A 19 -13.70 -17.04 -13.65
N LEU A 20 -12.44 -16.66 -13.87
CA LEU A 20 -11.40 -16.82 -12.85
C LEU A 20 -11.62 -15.85 -11.68
N GLU A 21 -11.91 -14.58 -11.95
CA GLU A 21 -12.10 -13.54 -10.92
C GLU A 21 -13.34 -13.73 -10.04
N VAL A 22 -14.39 -14.33 -10.58
CA VAL A 22 -15.61 -14.65 -9.81
C VAL A 22 -15.31 -15.69 -8.73
N ASN A 23 -14.40 -16.63 -9.00
CA ASN A 23 -14.03 -17.72 -8.10
C ASN A 23 -12.97 -17.31 -7.05
N ILE A 24 -12.63 -16.02 -6.95
CA ILE A 24 -11.75 -15.52 -5.89
C ILE A 24 -12.55 -15.44 -4.59
N ASP A 25 -12.05 -16.12 -3.56
CA ASP A 25 -12.60 -16.04 -2.21
C ASP A 25 -12.44 -14.63 -1.65
N ARG A 26 -13.55 -14.04 -1.19
CA ARG A 26 -13.59 -12.70 -0.63
C ARG A 26 -13.77 -12.78 0.89
N MET A 27 -13.11 -11.89 1.60
CA MET A 27 -13.35 -11.68 3.04
C MET A 27 -14.31 -10.52 3.28
N LYS A 28 -14.89 -10.46 4.48
CA LYS A 28 -15.76 -9.33 4.87
C LYS A 28 -14.94 -8.06 4.95
N VAL A 29 -15.47 -6.97 4.42
CA VAL A 29 -14.83 -5.64 4.48
C VAL A 29 -14.58 -5.22 5.93
N SER A 30 -15.51 -5.53 6.85
CA SER A 30 -15.32 -5.25 8.28
C SER A 30 -14.13 -5.98 8.89
N GLN A 31 -13.84 -7.20 8.43
CA GLN A 31 -12.69 -7.97 8.91
C GLN A 31 -11.39 -7.41 8.32
N ALA A 32 -11.34 -7.17 7.01
CA ALA A 32 -10.18 -6.56 6.38
C ALA A 32 -9.84 -5.19 7.00
N ALA A 33 -10.85 -4.36 7.28
CA ALA A 33 -10.66 -3.08 7.95
C ALA A 33 -10.09 -3.24 9.37
N ALA A 34 -10.58 -4.20 10.15
CA ALA A 34 -10.06 -4.48 11.49
C ALA A 34 -8.60 -4.95 11.46
N GLU A 35 -8.24 -5.81 10.51
CA GLU A 35 -6.87 -6.28 10.32
C GLU A 35 -5.92 -5.14 9.92
N LEU A 36 -6.35 -4.25 9.02
CA LEU A 36 -5.59 -3.05 8.64
C LEU A 36 -5.38 -2.11 9.82
N LEU A 37 -6.43 -1.87 10.62
CA LEU A 37 -6.32 -1.03 11.83
C LEU A 37 -5.34 -1.64 12.84
N ALA A 38 -5.46 -2.93 13.12
CA ALA A 38 -4.54 -3.63 14.03
C ALA A 38 -3.09 -3.57 13.54
N PHE A 39 -2.86 -3.70 12.23
CA PHE A 39 -1.53 -3.55 11.65
C PHE A 39 -0.99 -2.13 11.85
N CYS A 40 -1.79 -1.10 11.57
CA CYS A 40 -1.38 0.29 11.80
C CYS A 40 -1.10 0.57 13.28
N GLU A 41 -1.95 0.13 14.20
CA GLU A 41 -1.79 0.37 15.65
C GLU A 41 -0.53 -0.29 16.21
N THR A 42 -0.20 -1.49 15.74
CA THR A 42 1.00 -2.22 16.17
C THR A 42 2.29 -1.55 15.71
N HIS A 43 2.30 -0.95 14.51
CA HIS A 43 3.50 -0.33 13.91
C HIS A 43 3.55 1.20 14.09
N ALA A 44 2.49 1.84 14.56
CA ALA A 44 2.42 3.31 14.68
C ALA A 44 3.52 3.90 15.56
N LYS A 45 4.01 3.14 16.57
CA LYS A 45 5.09 3.58 17.46
C LYS A 45 6.46 3.54 16.81
N ASP A 46 6.63 2.64 15.84
CA ASP A 46 7.88 2.42 15.12
C ASP A 46 8.00 3.30 13.88
N ASP A 47 6.91 3.94 13.47
CA ASP A 47 6.87 4.92 12.38
C ASP A 47 7.31 6.31 12.89
N PRO A 48 8.52 6.81 12.51
CA PRO A 48 9.04 8.08 12.99
C PRO A 48 8.26 9.30 12.47
N LEU A 49 7.43 9.13 11.43
CA LEU A 49 6.60 10.18 10.85
C LEU A 49 5.26 10.30 11.57
N VAL A 50 4.76 9.20 12.13
CA VAL A 50 3.53 9.18 12.95
C VAL A 50 3.86 9.47 14.41
N THR A 51 4.88 8.82 14.96
CA THR A 51 5.38 9.04 16.32
C THR A 51 6.73 9.76 16.24
N PRO A 52 6.79 11.07 16.53
CA PRO A 52 8.04 11.82 16.39
C PRO A 52 9.15 11.26 17.28
N VAL A 53 10.28 10.92 16.66
CA VAL A 53 11.48 10.49 17.37
C VAL A 53 12.23 11.68 17.97
N PRO A 54 13.00 11.48 19.05
CA PRO A 54 13.86 12.52 19.59
C PRO A 54 14.78 13.10 18.51
N ALA A 55 15.05 14.40 18.62
CA ALA A 55 15.92 15.08 17.66
C ALA A 55 17.29 14.41 17.54
N ALA A 56 17.77 13.69 18.56
CA ALA A 56 19.05 12.99 18.52
C ALA A 56 19.11 11.76 17.60
N GLU A 57 17.97 11.08 17.46
CA GLU A 57 17.81 9.88 16.63
C GLU A 57 17.44 10.25 15.20
N ASN A 58 16.89 11.46 14.98
CA ASN A 58 16.57 11.96 13.65
C ASN A 58 17.86 12.25 12.84
N PRO A 59 18.14 11.51 11.74
CA PRO A 59 19.31 11.74 10.90
C PRO A 59 19.28 13.10 10.18
N PHE A 60 18.09 13.69 10.01
CA PHE A 60 17.86 14.97 9.36
C PHE A 60 17.83 16.16 10.35
N ARG A 61 18.23 15.96 11.61
CA ARG A 61 18.34 17.04 12.58
C ARG A 61 19.35 18.10 12.15
N ASP A 62 19.10 19.36 12.52
CA ASP A 62 20.10 20.41 12.39
C ASP A 62 21.35 20.08 13.22
N LYS A 63 22.50 20.00 12.54
CA LYS A 63 23.80 19.87 13.19
C LYS A 63 24.15 21.22 13.79
N ARG A 64 23.88 21.40 15.10
CA ARG A 64 24.44 22.55 15.83
C ARG A 64 25.97 22.40 15.85
N LEU A 65 26.65 23.20 15.04
CA LEU A 65 28.10 23.38 15.13
C LEU A 65 28.39 24.14 16.43
N PHE A 66 28.93 23.46 17.44
CA PHE A 66 29.27 24.07 18.73
C PHE A 66 30.59 24.88 18.71
N CYS A 67 31.16 25.14 17.53
CA CYS A 67 32.36 25.96 17.40
C CYS A 67 32.07 27.14 16.47
N VAL A 68 31.90 28.31 17.06
CA VAL A 68 32.14 29.58 16.37
C VAL A 68 33.60 29.89 16.64
N LEU A 69 34.44 29.84 15.62
CA LEU A 69 35.79 30.43 15.70
C LEU A 69 35.59 31.94 15.79
N LEU A 70 35.89 32.51 16.97
CA LEU A 70 36.01 33.96 17.19
C LEU A 70 37.31 34.48 16.57
#